data_AF-A0A495A3C3-F1
#
_entry.id   AF-A0A495A3C3-F1
#
_cell.length_a   1.000
_cell.length_b   1.000
_cell.length_c   1.000
_cell.angle_alpha   90.00
_cell.angle_beta   90.00
_cell.angle_gamma   90.00
#
_symmetry.space_group_name_H-M   'P 1'
#
loop_
_entity.id
_entity.type
_entity.pdbx_description
1 polymer ?
#
loop_
_entity_poly.entity_id
_entity_poly.type
_entity_poly.pdbx_seq_one_letter_code
_entity_poly.pdbx_strand_id
1 'polypeptide(L)'
;MCPIDFILFALFTVIGSFLIIGMNHKEKKWIGGIGGLLALIFIVVSQIIKFQSGFFGARSFEASEPVGQWVVPCFIVLGLYLLGMINYRWLKAAWKKQSWLRWALISLDILFSFIYLWFGGLVLFVVAFTYFPFAP
;
A
#
# COMPACT_ATOMS: atom_id res chain seq x y z
N MET A 1 -11.28 -14.99 -11.76
CA MET A 1 -11.58 -13.57 -12.03
C MET A 1 -10.77 -12.75 -11.02
N CYS A 2 -9.71 -12.05 -11.45
CA CYS A 2 -8.73 -11.48 -10.52
C CYS A 2 -9.36 -10.36 -9.68
N PRO A 3 -9.54 -10.52 -8.36
CA PRO A 3 -10.10 -9.47 -7.54
C PRO A 3 -8.95 -8.52 -7.19
N ILE A 4 -9.05 -7.25 -7.61
CA ILE A 4 -7.95 -6.27 -7.52
C ILE A 4 -7.41 -6.12 -6.09
N ASP A 5 -8.22 -6.35 -5.07
CA ASP A 5 -7.82 -6.47 -3.66
C ASP A 5 -6.78 -7.58 -3.40
N PHE A 6 -6.85 -8.75 -4.05
CA PHE A 6 -5.79 -9.76 -3.92
C PHE A 6 -4.50 -9.32 -4.61
N ILE A 7 -4.60 -8.61 -5.73
CA ILE A 7 -3.42 -8.03 -6.41
C ILE A 7 -2.77 -6.99 -5.49
N LEU A 8 -3.56 -6.09 -4.90
CA LEU A 8 -3.10 -5.09 -3.95
C LEU A 8 -2.48 -5.72 -2.70
N PHE A 9 -3.13 -6.75 -2.16
CA PHE A 9 -2.59 -7.52 -1.03
C PHE A 9 -1.25 -8.16 -1.39
N ALA A 10 -1.17 -8.86 -2.53
CA ALA A 10 0.07 -9.52 -2.97
C ALA A 10 1.18 -8.50 -3.21
N LEU A 11 0.91 -7.39 -3.90
CA LEU A 11 1.88 -6.31 -4.11
C LEU A 11 2.36 -5.72 -2.78
N PHE A 12 1.45 -5.40 -1.87
CA PHE A 12 1.78 -4.87 -0.56
C PHE A 12 2.65 -5.87 0.24
N THR A 13 2.27 -7.14 0.29
CA THR A 13 3.02 -8.17 1.01
C THR A 13 4.41 -8.39 0.41
N VAL A 14 4.53 -8.43 -0.92
CA VAL A 14 5.82 -8.61 -1.59
C VAL A 14 6.73 -7.41 -1.34
N ILE A 15 6.25 -6.19 -1.64
CA ILE A 15 7.04 -4.96 -1.46
C ILE A 15 7.39 -4.77 0.02
N GLY A 16 6.43 -4.92 0.92
CA GLY A 16 6.63 -4.83 2.36
C GLY A 16 7.65 -5.85 2.87
N SER A 17 7.59 -7.09 2.39
CA SER A 17 8.57 -8.13 2.73
C SER A 17 9.98 -7.74 2.28
N PHE A 18 10.15 -7.23 1.05
CA PHE A 18 11.44 -6.74 0.57
C PHE A 18 12.00 -5.57 1.40
N LEU A 19 11.12 -4.66 1.85
CA LEU A 19 11.55 -3.52 2.65
C LEU A 19 12.01 -3.92 4.06
N ILE A 20 11.47 -5.01 4.61
CA ILE A 20 11.85 -5.57 5.91
C ILE A 20 13.20 -6.31 5.86
N ILE A 21 13.63 -6.80 4.69
CA ILE A 21 14.93 -7.47 4.53
C ILE A 21 16.06 -6.49 4.86
N GLY A 22 16.90 -6.86 5.84
CA GLY A 22 18.03 -6.06 6.31
C GLY A 22 17.74 -5.16 7.52
N MET A 23 16.52 -5.18 8.07
CA MET A 23 16.19 -4.50 9.33
C MET A 23 16.59 -5.34 10.55
N ASN A 24 16.79 -4.69 11.71
CA ASN A 24 17.08 -5.39 12.96
C ASN A 24 15.86 -6.18 13.45
N HIS A 25 16.06 -7.22 14.27
CA HIS A 25 14.97 -8.08 14.74
C HIS A 25 13.83 -7.33 15.45
N LYS A 26 14.16 -6.31 16.25
CA LYS A 26 13.16 -5.45 16.92
C LYS A 26 12.34 -4.63 15.91
N GLU A 27 12.99 -4.03 14.94
CA GLU A 27 12.34 -3.23 13.88
C GLU A 27 11.45 -4.11 13.01
N LYS A 28 11.95 -5.27 12.60
CA LYS A 28 11.19 -6.28 11.86
C LYS A 28 9.94 -6.72 12.60
N LYS A 29 10.02 -6.94 13.92
CA LYS A 29 8.87 -7.31 14.75
C LYS A 29 7.82 -6.19 14.82
N TRP A 30 8.24 -4.95 15.06
CA TRP A 30 7.31 -3.82 15.21
C TRP A 30 6.76 -3.36 13.86
N ILE A 31 7.63 -2.98 12.94
CA ILE A 31 7.25 -2.46 11.62
C ILE A 31 6.56 -3.58 10.84
N GLY A 32 7.18 -4.74 10.72
CA GLY A 32 6.58 -5.88 10.04
C GLY A 32 5.31 -6.39 10.71
N GLY A 33 5.20 -6.32 12.04
CA GLY A 33 3.97 -6.64 12.76
C GLY A 33 2.82 -5.70 12.41
N ILE A 34 3.06 -4.39 12.40
CA ILE A 34 2.07 -3.39 11.96
C ILE A 34 1.68 -3.63 10.50
N GLY A 35 2.66 -3.84 9.62
CA GLY A 35 2.40 -4.10 8.20
C GLY A 35 1.59 -5.38 7.97
N GLY A 36 1.93 -6.46 8.68
CA GLY A 36 1.20 -7.72 8.63
C GLY A 36 -0.23 -7.59 9.14
N LEU A 37 -0.43 -6.86 10.23
CA LEU A 37 -1.77 -6.56 10.76
C LEU A 37 -2.60 -5.74 9.76
N LEU A 38 -2.02 -4.70 9.16
CA LEU A 38 -2.68 -3.89 8.13
C LEU A 38 -3.08 -4.74 6.91
N ALA A 39 -2.18 -5.61 6.42
CA ALA A 39 -2.47 -6.50 5.30
C ALA A 39 -3.59 -7.49 5.63
N LEU A 40 -3.60 -8.04 6.84
CA LEU A 40 -4.61 -8.97 7.30
C LEU A 40 -5.97 -8.29 7.44
N ILE A 41 -6.03 -7.12 8.07
CA ILE A 41 -7.26 -6.32 8.19
C ILE A 41 -7.80 -5.99 6.79
N PHE A 42 -6.93 -5.52 5.90
CA PHE A 42 -7.30 -5.19 4.53
C PHE A 42 -7.98 -6.35 3.82
N ILE A 43 -7.35 -7.54 3.80
CA ILE A 43 -7.89 -8.68 3.04
C ILE A 43 -9.13 -9.28 3.69
N VAL A 44 -9.14 -9.44 5.01
CA VAL A 44 -10.26 -10.05 5.76
C VAL A 44 -11.52 -9.18 5.63
N VAL A 45 -11.41 -7.89 5.89
CA VAL A 45 -12.55 -6.97 5.80
C VAL A 45 -13.02 -6.85 4.35
N SER A 46 -12.12 -6.86 3.37
CA SER A 46 -12.49 -6.88 1.95
C SER A 46 -13.34 -8.10 1.60
N GLN A 47 -13.02 -9.29 2.12
CA GLN A 47 -13.83 -10.49 1.87
C GLN A 47 -15.19 -10.42 2.58
N ILE A 48 -15.24 -9.88 3.81
CA ILE A 48 -16.50 -9.69 4.55
C ILE A 48 -17.43 -8.77 3.77
N ILE A 49 -16.93 -7.61 3.30
CA ILE A 49 -17.76 -6.64 2.56
C ILE A 49 -18.26 -7.24 1.26
N LYS A 50 -17.42 -7.95 0.51
CA LYS A 50 -17.84 -8.65 -0.72
C LYS A 50 -18.92 -9.69 -0.49
N PHE A 51 -18.84 -10.40 0.64
CA PHE A 51 -19.85 -11.37 1.02
C PHE A 51 -21.19 -10.68 1.34
N GLN A 52 -21.13 -9.57 2.09
CA GLN A 52 -22.31 -8.78 2.45
C GLN A 52 -22.96 -8.06 1.27
N SER A 53 -22.17 -7.56 0.31
CA SER A 53 -22.66 -6.82 -0.85
C SER A 53 -23.15 -7.70 -2.00
N GLY A 54 -23.07 -9.03 -1.87
CA GLY A 54 -23.44 -9.95 -2.94
C GLY A 54 -22.49 -9.92 -4.14
N PHE A 55 -21.28 -9.35 -3.98
CA PHE A 55 -20.28 -9.17 -5.05
C PHE A 55 -19.89 -10.47 -5.76
N PHE A 56 -19.99 -11.61 -5.06
CA PHE A 56 -19.70 -12.93 -5.63
C PHE A 56 -20.82 -13.49 -6.52
N GLY A 57 -22.06 -13.00 -6.37
CA GLY A 57 -23.24 -13.51 -7.10
C GLY A 57 -23.53 -12.72 -8.38
N ALA A 58 -23.61 -11.39 -8.28
CA ALA A 58 -23.82 -10.51 -9.41
C ALA A 58 -22.82 -9.36 -9.35
N ARG A 59 -22.03 -9.19 -10.41
CA ARG A 59 -21.05 -8.09 -10.53
C ARG A 59 -21.78 -6.83 -11.01
N SER A 60 -22.69 -6.32 -10.18
CA SER A 60 -23.38 -5.05 -10.42
C SER A 60 -22.57 -3.89 -9.84
N PHE A 61 -22.88 -2.68 -10.31
CA PHE A 61 -22.37 -1.44 -9.74
C PHE A 61 -22.65 -1.37 -8.22
N GLU A 62 -23.88 -1.68 -7.82
CA GLU A 62 -24.34 -1.68 -6.43
C GLU A 62 -23.54 -2.63 -5.52
N ALA A 63 -23.12 -3.78 -6.04
CA ALA A 63 -22.32 -4.74 -5.27
C ALA A 63 -20.83 -4.32 -5.15
N SER A 64 -20.35 -3.48 -6.08
CA SER A 64 -18.95 -3.07 -6.21
C SER A 64 -18.62 -1.81 -5.41
N GLU A 65 -19.57 -0.89 -5.29
CA GLU A 65 -19.40 0.39 -4.59
C GLU A 65 -18.97 0.22 -3.12
N PRO A 66 -19.59 -0.65 -2.29
CA PRO A 66 -19.19 -0.83 -0.90
C PRO A 66 -17.75 -1.36 -0.76
N VAL A 67 -17.33 -2.20 -1.70
CA VAL A 67 -15.95 -2.73 -1.74
C VAL A 67 -14.98 -1.60 -2.09
N GLY A 68 -15.33 -0.73 -3.02
CA GLY A 68 -14.55 0.46 -3.38
C GLY A 68 -14.36 1.42 -2.21
N GLN A 69 -15.43 1.68 -1.44
CA GLN A 69 -15.41 2.57 -0.27
C GLN A 69 -14.46 2.07 0.82
N TRP A 70 -14.17 0.77 0.86
CA TRP A 70 -13.15 0.18 1.74
C TRP A 70 -11.76 0.17 1.10
N VAL A 71 -11.65 -0.33 -0.14
CA VAL A 71 -10.37 -0.59 -0.79
C VAL A 71 -9.61 0.71 -1.09
N VAL A 72 -10.31 1.78 -1.50
CA VAL A 72 -9.68 3.06 -1.87
C VAL A 72 -8.99 3.74 -0.67
N PRO A 73 -9.66 3.96 0.48
CA PRO A 73 -8.99 4.47 1.68
C PRO A 73 -7.87 3.55 2.19
N CYS A 74 -8.09 2.23 2.17
CA CYS A 74 -7.05 1.28 2.59
C CYS A 74 -5.82 1.34 1.69
N PHE A 75 -5.98 1.53 0.38
CA PHE A 75 -4.86 1.71 -0.54
C PHE A 75 -4.00 2.91 -0.13
N ILE A 76 -4.62 4.03 0.26
CA ILE A 76 -3.92 5.23 0.73
C ILE A 76 -3.13 4.91 2.02
N VAL A 77 -3.77 4.26 2.99
CA VAL A 77 -3.13 3.88 4.26
C VAL A 77 -1.93 2.96 4.04
N LEU A 78 -2.11 1.89 3.24
CA LEU A 78 -1.04 0.95 2.90
C LEU A 78 0.09 1.65 2.11
N GLY A 79 -0.27 2.54 1.20
CA GLY A 79 0.67 3.33 0.41
C GLY A 79 1.51 4.26 1.25
N LEU A 80 0.90 4.98 2.21
CA LEU A 80 1.60 5.84 3.17
C LEU A 80 2.49 5.04 4.11
N TYR A 81 2.04 3.87 4.54
CA TYR A 81 2.85 2.97 5.36
C TYR A 81 4.12 2.52 4.61
N LEU A 82 4.00 2.10 3.34
CA LEU A 82 5.16 1.74 2.52
C LEU A 82 6.10 2.93 2.28
N LEU A 83 5.55 4.11 2.00
CA LEU A 83 6.34 5.33 1.86
C LEU A 83 7.13 5.64 3.15
N GLY A 84 6.48 5.53 4.31
CA GLY A 84 7.14 5.68 5.61
C GLY A 84 8.26 4.68 5.82
N MET A 85 8.07 3.42 5.42
CA MET A 85 9.12 2.39 5.49
C MET A 85 10.31 2.69 4.58
N ILE A 86 10.07 3.14 3.35
CA ILE A 86 11.10 3.54 2.39
C ILE A 86 11.92 4.68 3.01
N ASN A 87 11.26 5.76 3.41
CA ASN A 87 11.93 6.94 3.96
C ASN A 87 12.70 6.60 5.24
N TYR A 88 12.13 5.77 6.13
CA TYR A 88 12.82 5.28 7.31
C TYR A 88 14.15 4.60 6.96
N ARG A 89 14.15 3.72 5.95
CA ARG A 89 15.34 2.98 5.53
C ARG A 89 16.39 3.91 4.94
N TRP A 90 15.99 4.84 4.08
CA TRP A 90 16.89 5.80 3.44
C TRP A 90 17.49 6.80 4.43
N LEU A 91 16.67 7.36 5.33
CA LEU A 91 17.13 8.25 6.41
C LEU A 91 18.10 7.54 7.36
N LYS A 92 17.79 6.30 7.75
CA LYS A 92 18.68 5.50 8.60
C LYS A 92 20.02 5.21 7.91
N ALA A 93 20.02 5.01 6.59
CA ALA A 93 21.25 4.86 5.80
C ALA A 93 22.03 6.18 5.71
N ALA A 94 21.34 7.30 5.48
CA ALA A 94 21.94 8.62 5.36
C ALA A 94 22.61 9.08 6.66
N TRP A 95 22.04 8.77 7.82
CA TRP A 95 22.63 9.10 9.12
C TRP A 95 23.98 8.44 9.40
N LYS A 96 24.33 7.36 8.69
CA LYS A 96 25.61 6.67 8.85
C LYS A 96 26.72 7.21 7.94
N LYS A 97 26.44 8.25 7.14
CA LYS A 97 27.36 8.76 6.12
C LYS A 97 27.84 10.18 6.44
N GLN A 98 28.98 10.55 5.86
CA GLN A 98 29.57 11.89 5.96
C GLN A 98 28.65 12.96 5.35
N SER A 99 28.76 14.21 5.80
CA SER A 99 27.83 15.32 5.54
C SER A 99 27.36 15.43 4.07
N TRP A 100 28.27 15.44 3.09
CA TRP A 100 27.90 15.56 1.67
C TRP A 100 27.04 14.39 1.16
N LEU A 101 27.49 13.15 1.41
CA LEU A 101 26.77 11.94 1.03
C LEU A 101 25.42 11.81 1.74
N ARG A 102 25.32 12.29 2.98
CA ARG A 102 24.06 12.33 3.72
C ARG A 102 23.02 13.20 3.02
N TRP A 103 23.39 14.43 2.62
CA TRP A 103 22.48 15.32 1.90
C TRP A 103 22.08 14.77 0.54
N ALA A 104 23.01 14.17 -0.21
CA ALA A 104 22.71 13.50 -1.47
C ALA A 104 21.68 12.37 -1.33
N LEU A 105 21.82 11.52 -0.29
CA LEU A 105 20.87 10.44 -0.01
C LEU A 105 19.49 10.96 0.40
N ILE A 106 19.43 12.05 1.18
CA ILE A 106 18.16 12.68 1.57
C ILE A 106 17.48 13.30 0.34
N SER A 107 18.22 13.98 -0.53
CA SER A 107 17.65 14.52 -1.77
C SER A 107 17.13 13.42 -2.70
N LEU A 108 17.83 12.30 -2.79
CA LEU A 108 17.39 11.14 -3.57
C LEU A 108 16.12 10.49 -2.99
N ASP A 109 16.03 10.38 -1.66
CA ASP A 109 14.85 9.90 -0.95
C ASP A 109 13.62 10.78 -1.21
N ILE A 110 13.79 12.11 -1.18
CA ILE A 110 12.73 13.07 -1.50
C ILE A 110 12.28 12.89 -2.96
N LEU A 111 13.22 12.79 -3.91
CA LEU A 111 12.89 12.56 -5.32
C LEU A 111 12.11 11.25 -5.51
N PHE A 112 12.56 10.17 -4.86
CA PHE A 112 11.89 8.88 -4.93
C PHE A 112 10.49 8.93 -4.31
N SER A 113 10.31 9.66 -3.20
CA SER A 113 9.01 9.92 -2.59
C SER A 113 8.05 10.62 -3.55
N PHE A 114 8.52 11.64 -4.29
CA PHE A 114 7.69 12.31 -5.30
C PHE A 114 7.27 11.37 -6.43
N ILE A 115 8.21 10.57 -6.96
CA ILE A 115 7.93 9.58 -8.01
C ILE A 115 6.92 8.55 -7.49
N TYR A 116 7.11 8.08 -6.26
CA TYR A 116 6.20 7.12 -5.61
C TYR A 116 4.79 7.69 -5.46
N LEU A 117 4.64 8.94 -5.02
CA LEU A 117 3.32 9.58 -4.89
C LEU A 117 2.66 9.78 -6.26
N TRP A 118 3.43 10.16 -7.29
CA TRP A 118 2.91 10.33 -8.64
C TRP A 118 2.40 9.00 -9.22
N PHE A 119 3.23 7.96 -9.18
CA PHE A 119 2.84 6.62 -9.65
C PHE A 119 1.73 6.01 -8.79
N GLY A 120 1.80 6.18 -7.46
CA GLY A 120 0.77 5.75 -6.53
C GLY A 120 -0.57 6.43 -6.79
N GLY A 121 -0.57 7.71 -7.17
CA GLY A 121 -1.77 8.45 -7.59
C GLY A 121 -2.38 7.88 -8.87
N LEU A 122 -1.56 7.50 -9.86
CA LEU A 122 -2.04 6.82 -11.07
C LEU A 122 -2.66 5.45 -10.77
N VAL A 123 -2.01 4.66 -9.90
CA VAL A 123 -2.54 3.35 -9.48
C VAL A 123 -3.83 3.53 -8.69
N LEU A 124 -3.89 4.52 -7.78
CA LEU A 124 -5.10 4.86 -7.03
C LEU A 124 -6.25 5.25 -7.96
N PHE A 125 -5.97 6.01 -9.02
CA PHE A 125 -6.97 6.34 -10.04
C PHE A 125 -7.53 5.07 -10.71
N VAL A 126 -6.65 4.14 -11.11
CA VAL A 126 -7.08 2.85 -11.69
C VAL A 126 -7.92 2.05 -10.70
N VAL A 127 -7.49 1.95 -9.43
CA VAL A 127 -8.24 1.25 -8.38
C VAL A 127 -9.61 1.90 -8.16
N ALA A 128 -9.67 3.23 -8.02
CA ALA A 128 -10.94 3.93 -7.86
C ALA A 128 -11.87 3.69 -9.06
N PHE A 129 -11.35 3.77 -10.28
CA PHE A 129 -12.12 3.55 -11.51
C PHE A 129 -12.69 2.12 -11.59
N THR A 130 -11.98 1.11 -11.06
CA THR A 130 -12.49 -0.27 -11.06
C THR A 130 -13.69 -0.50 -10.14
N TYR A 131 -13.90 0.35 -9.13
CA TYR A 131 -15.02 0.24 -8.20
C TYR A 131 -16.09 1.31 -8.39
N PHE A 132 -15.72 2.47 -8.94
CA PHE A 132 -16.59 3.62 -9.19
C PHE A 132 -16.49 4.04 -10.67
N PRO A 133 -17.07 3.28 -11.61
CA PRO A 133 -17.10 3.71 -13.01
C PRO A 133 -17.89 5.01 -13.15
N PHE A 134 -17.35 5.97 -13.92
CA PHE A 134 -17.93 7.31 -14.11
C PHE A 134 -19.20 7.36 -14.99
N ALA A 135 -19.68 6.21 -15.48
CA ALA A 135 -20.95 6.09 -16.21
C ALA A 135 -21.55 4.68 -16.00
N PRO A 136 -22.91 4.56 -15.90
CA PRO A 136 -23.61 3.28 -15.91
C PRO A 136 -23.52 2.57 -17.26
#